data_AF-A0A1H1DXI5-F1
#
_entry.id   AF-A0A1H1DXI5-F1
#
_cell.length_a   1.000
_cell.length_b   1.000
_cell.length_c   1.000
_cell.angle_alpha   90.00
_cell.angle_beta   90.00
_cell.angle_gamma   90.00
#
_symmetry.space_group_name_H-M   'P 1'
#
loop_
_entity.id
_entity.type
_entity.pdbx_description
1 polymer ?
#
loop_
_entity_poly.entity_id
_entity_poly.type
_entity_poly.pdbx_seq_one_letter_code
_entity_poly.pdbx_strand_id
1 'polypeptide(L)'
;MPHAPHRLLRLSLAALALSLWLGNAHAQAPLFSAEGYRIDLYRSPTPDQLQGATLVDTPALQSLLEQSPRPLLIDVYRRQWLQGRFIEDTPHENLPGSHWLANTGDGELTPQWQDYFTDNLKKLTAGDPTQPLVFYCRSDCWLSWNAVKRAATLGYKTLYWYRDGVDAWQAANLPVTPARPEPFP
;
A
#
# COMPACT_ATOMS: atom_id res chain seq x y z
N MET A 1 -42.76 -79.43 -5.13
CA MET A 1 -43.31 -78.29 -4.37
C MET A 1 -42.16 -77.34 -4.03
N PRO A 2 -42.36 -76.02 -4.16
CA PRO A 2 -41.28 -75.05 -4.35
C PRO A 2 -40.95 -74.30 -3.05
N HIS A 3 -39.69 -73.90 -2.85
CA HIS A 3 -39.33 -72.68 -2.12
C HIS A 3 -37.95 -72.18 -2.61
N ALA A 4 -37.95 -71.18 -3.48
CA ALA A 4 -37.00 -70.06 -3.41
C ALA A 4 -37.48 -69.14 -2.26
N PRO A 5 -36.67 -68.28 -1.59
CA PRO A 5 -35.79 -67.25 -2.17
C PRO A 5 -34.45 -67.09 -1.35
N HIS A 6 -33.45 -66.23 -1.58
CA HIS A 6 -33.44 -64.78 -1.85
C HIS A 6 -32.09 -64.31 -2.44
N ARG A 7 -32.21 -63.42 -3.45
CA ARG A 7 -31.50 -62.13 -3.65
C ARG A 7 -30.06 -62.00 -3.15
N LEU A 8 -29.11 -61.87 -4.08
CA LEU A 8 -28.47 -60.60 -4.51
C LEU A 8 -27.62 -59.91 -3.45
N LEU A 9 -26.54 -59.29 -3.95
CA LEU A 9 -25.85 -58.14 -3.38
C LEU A 9 -24.57 -58.41 -2.58
N ARG A 10 -23.46 -58.71 -3.27
CA ARG A 10 -22.11 -58.34 -2.79
C ARG A 10 -21.20 -57.94 -3.96
N LEU A 11 -21.63 -56.97 -4.76
CA LEU A 11 -20.80 -56.33 -5.80
C LEU A 11 -20.94 -54.80 -5.68
N SER A 12 -20.58 -54.24 -4.53
CA SER A 12 -20.50 -52.78 -4.39
C SER A 12 -19.93 -52.38 -3.03
N LEU A 13 -18.65 -52.65 -2.80
CA LEU A 13 -17.90 -52.06 -1.67
C LEU A 13 -16.51 -51.53 -2.08
N ALA A 14 -16.26 -51.34 -3.38
CA ALA A 14 -15.00 -50.79 -3.89
C ALA A 14 -15.15 -49.38 -4.51
N ALA A 15 -16.32 -48.75 -4.47
CA ALA A 15 -16.57 -47.49 -5.18
C ALA A 15 -16.90 -46.28 -4.28
N LEU A 16 -16.75 -46.38 -2.95
CA LEU A 16 -17.15 -45.31 -2.03
C LEU A 16 -16.05 -44.80 -1.10
N ALA A 17 -14.79 -44.90 -1.52
CA ALA A 17 -13.65 -44.30 -0.81
C ALA A 17 -12.74 -43.45 -1.72
N LEU A 18 -13.24 -43.04 -2.90
CA LEU A 18 -12.45 -42.31 -3.90
C LEU A 18 -13.08 -40.97 -4.31
N SER A 19 -13.92 -40.36 -3.46
CA SER A 19 -14.66 -39.13 -3.81
C SER A 19 -14.55 -38.00 -2.78
N LEU A 20 -13.59 -38.06 -1.87
CA LEU A 20 -13.32 -36.97 -0.90
C LEU A 20 -11.87 -36.48 -0.98
N TRP A 21 -11.35 -36.33 -2.20
CA TRP A 21 -10.30 -35.35 -2.49
C TRP A 21 -10.93 -34.18 -3.24
N LEU A 22 -11.98 -33.59 -2.66
CA LEU A 22 -12.32 -32.21 -2.96
C LEU A 22 -11.19 -31.38 -2.33
N GLY A 23 -10.10 -31.21 -3.07
CA GLY A 23 -9.11 -30.20 -2.76
C GLY A 23 -9.87 -28.89 -2.60
N ASN A 24 -9.90 -28.37 -1.36
CA ASN A 24 -10.29 -27.00 -1.14
C ASN A 24 -9.24 -26.15 -1.87
N ALA A 25 -9.50 -25.83 -3.13
CA ALA A 25 -8.87 -24.69 -3.77
C ALA A 25 -9.34 -23.48 -2.97
N HIS A 26 -8.60 -23.13 -1.90
CA HIS A 26 -8.73 -21.84 -1.27
C HIS A 26 -8.39 -20.83 -2.37
N ALA A 27 -9.41 -20.15 -2.88
CA ALA A 27 -9.20 -18.98 -3.72
C ALA A 27 -8.37 -18.01 -2.87
N GLN A 28 -7.10 -17.81 -3.24
CA GLN A 28 -6.23 -16.84 -2.60
C GLN A 28 -6.98 -15.49 -2.63
N ALA A 29 -7.09 -14.84 -1.47
CA ALA A 29 -7.71 -13.52 -1.42
C ALA A 29 -7.04 -12.57 -2.44
N PRO A 30 -7.81 -11.73 -3.14
CA PRO A 30 -7.24 -10.83 -4.14
C PRO A 30 -6.24 -9.89 -3.48
N LEU A 31 -5.05 -9.77 -4.08
CA LEU A 31 -4.02 -8.85 -3.59
C LEU A 31 -4.24 -7.41 -4.06
N PHE A 32 -5.00 -7.22 -5.12
CA PHE A 32 -5.27 -5.93 -5.74
C PHE A 32 -6.78 -5.70 -5.90
N SER A 33 -7.20 -4.44 -5.79
CA SER A 33 -8.55 -4.00 -6.17
C SER A 33 -8.76 -4.07 -7.69
N ALA A 34 -9.99 -3.88 -8.15
CA ALA A 34 -10.30 -3.83 -9.58
C ALA A 34 -9.56 -2.69 -10.31
N GLU A 35 -9.30 -1.59 -9.61
CA GLU A 35 -8.55 -0.42 -10.08
C GLU A 35 -7.03 -0.64 -9.97
N GLY A 36 -6.61 -1.78 -9.42
CA GLY A 36 -5.21 -2.19 -9.30
C GLY A 36 -4.45 -1.51 -8.18
N TYR A 37 -5.10 -1.16 -7.07
CA TYR A 37 -4.43 -0.78 -5.83
C TYR A 37 -4.15 -2.01 -4.99
N ARG A 38 -3.02 -2.07 -4.29
CA ARG A 38 -2.72 -3.17 -3.35
C ARG A 38 -3.66 -3.07 -2.15
N ILE A 39 -4.44 -4.11 -1.90
CA ILE A 39 -5.46 -4.14 -0.81
C ILE A 39 -5.08 -5.07 0.34
N ASP A 40 -4.13 -5.98 0.15
CA ASP A 40 -3.67 -6.91 1.19
C ASP A 40 -2.14 -7.02 1.21
N LEU A 41 -1.56 -7.59 2.26
CA LEU A 41 -0.12 -7.83 2.41
C LEU A 41 0.71 -6.58 2.09
N TYR A 42 0.33 -5.44 2.68
CA TYR A 42 0.95 -4.15 2.36
C TYR A 42 2.44 -4.07 2.77
N ARG A 43 2.89 -4.89 3.73
CA ARG A 43 4.31 -5.11 4.05
C ARG A 43 4.82 -6.38 3.35
N SER A 44 5.21 -6.26 2.09
CA SER A 44 5.74 -7.35 1.27
C SER A 44 6.57 -6.79 0.11
N PRO A 45 7.42 -7.61 -0.57
CA PRO A 45 8.25 -7.13 -1.66
C PRO A 45 7.45 -6.33 -2.70
N THR A 46 7.92 -5.12 -2.98
CA THR A 46 7.32 -4.23 -3.97
C THR A 46 8.01 -4.40 -5.34
N PRO A 47 7.36 -4.02 -6.45
CA PRO A 47 7.99 -4.00 -7.76
C PRO A 47 9.19 -3.04 -7.79
N ASP A 48 10.09 -3.24 -8.74
CA ASP A 48 11.23 -2.36 -9.02
C ASP A 48 10.87 -1.19 -9.96
N GLN A 49 9.61 -1.13 -10.41
CA GLN A 49 9.09 -0.08 -11.30
C GLN A 49 7.65 0.29 -10.95
N LEU A 50 7.28 1.55 -11.22
CA LEU A 50 5.92 2.07 -11.07
C LEU A 50 5.61 2.99 -12.24
N GLN A 51 4.57 2.66 -13.02
CA GLN A 51 4.18 3.49 -14.17
C GLN A 51 3.70 4.87 -13.72
N GLY A 52 4.30 5.92 -14.28
CA GLY A 52 3.94 7.30 -13.96
C GLY A 52 4.75 7.92 -12.83
N ALA A 53 5.78 7.22 -12.32
CA ALA A 53 6.76 7.80 -11.42
C ALA A 53 8.18 7.31 -11.68
N THR A 54 9.15 8.09 -11.24
CA THR A 54 10.56 7.72 -11.28
C THR A 54 10.95 7.11 -9.94
N LEU A 55 11.50 5.90 -9.95
CA LEU A 55 12.09 5.30 -8.77
C LEU A 55 13.38 6.05 -8.41
N VAL A 56 13.55 6.39 -7.12
CA VAL A 56 14.75 7.06 -6.62
C VAL A 56 15.34 6.29 -5.45
N ASP A 57 16.66 6.23 -5.37
CA ASP A 57 17.41 5.75 -4.22
C ASP A 57 17.84 6.91 -3.32
N THR A 58 18.55 6.61 -2.22
CA THR A 58 18.96 7.63 -1.24
C THR A 58 19.86 8.71 -1.86
N PRO A 59 20.92 8.40 -2.61
CA PRO A 59 21.74 9.44 -3.26
C PRO A 59 20.98 10.29 -4.28
N ALA A 60 20.11 9.67 -5.09
CA ALA A 60 19.27 10.42 -6.03
C ALA A 60 18.30 11.34 -5.30
N LEU A 61 17.70 10.89 -4.19
CA LEU A 61 16.82 11.73 -3.37
C LEU A 61 17.57 12.91 -2.76
N GLN A 62 18.77 12.71 -2.22
CA GLN A 62 19.60 13.82 -1.73
C GLN A 62 19.86 14.85 -2.83
N SER A 63 20.20 14.39 -4.03
CA SER A 63 20.42 15.26 -5.19
C SER A 63 19.15 16.02 -5.61
N LEU A 64 17.98 15.36 -5.56
CA LEU A 64 16.69 15.98 -5.84
C LEU A 64 16.33 17.07 -4.81
N LEU A 65 16.67 16.87 -3.54
CA LEU A 65 16.40 17.84 -2.47
C LEU A 65 17.19 19.15 -2.61
N GLU A 66 18.22 19.17 -3.45
CA GLU A 66 19.02 20.36 -3.80
C GLU A 66 18.49 21.11 -5.04
N GLN A 67 17.51 20.56 -5.75
CA GLN A 67 16.97 21.15 -6.98
C GLN A 67 15.93 22.25 -6.71
N SER A 68 15.65 23.04 -7.75
CA SER A 68 14.58 24.05 -7.76
C SER A 68 13.64 23.79 -8.95
N PRO A 69 12.33 23.55 -8.72
CA PRO A 69 11.67 23.48 -7.42
C PRO A 69 12.12 22.26 -6.60
N ARG A 70 12.27 22.46 -5.29
CA ARG A 70 12.56 21.37 -4.35
C ARG A 70 11.35 20.46 -4.27
N PRO A 71 11.49 19.12 -4.33
CA PRO A 71 10.36 18.22 -4.19
C PRO A 71 9.75 18.27 -2.79
N LEU A 72 8.42 18.14 -2.74
CA LEU A 72 7.71 17.92 -1.49
C LEU A 72 7.79 16.44 -1.12
N LEU A 73 8.16 16.17 0.12
CA LEU A 73 8.27 14.83 0.65
C LEU A 73 6.93 14.43 1.30
N ILE A 74 6.34 13.34 0.82
CA ILE A 74 5.03 12.84 1.27
C ILE A 74 5.24 11.45 1.89
N ASP A 75 5.15 11.39 3.20
CA ASP A 75 5.04 10.13 3.92
C ASP A 75 3.59 9.67 3.94
N VAL A 76 3.37 8.37 3.73
CA VAL A 76 2.05 7.75 3.79
C VAL A 76 2.00 6.54 4.72
N TYR A 77 2.98 6.41 5.63
CA TYR A 77 3.01 5.34 6.62
C TYR A 77 1.72 5.30 7.43
N ARG A 78 1.28 4.09 7.81
CA ARG A 78 0.02 3.90 8.52
C ARG A 78 0.15 4.38 9.97
N ARG A 79 -0.90 5.04 10.46
CA ARG A 79 -1.11 5.42 11.87
C ARG A 79 -2.52 5.01 12.28
N GLN A 80 -2.63 4.33 13.42
CA GLN A 80 -3.93 3.90 13.93
C GLN A 80 -4.86 5.10 14.11
N TRP A 81 -6.07 4.99 13.58
CA TRP A 81 -7.15 5.96 13.71
C TRP A 81 -8.28 5.36 14.54
N LEU A 82 -8.54 5.92 15.72
CA LEU A 82 -9.59 5.47 16.63
C LEU A 82 -10.30 6.67 17.25
N GLN A 83 -11.63 6.58 17.36
CA GLN A 83 -12.46 7.61 18.01
C GLN A 83 -12.21 9.03 17.44
N GLY A 84 -12.02 9.14 16.12
CA GLY A 84 -11.86 10.43 15.44
C GLY A 84 -10.47 11.07 15.62
N ARG A 85 -9.44 10.30 15.98
CA ARG A 85 -8.06 10.82 16.10
C ARG A 85 -7.01 9.76 15.79
N PHE A 86 -5.82 10.24 15.45
CA PHE A 86 -4.61 9.42 15.38
C PHE A 86 -4.14 9.02 16.79
N ILE A 87 -3.66 7.78 16.93
CA ILE A 87 -3.16 7.25 18.19
C ILE A 87 -1.62 7.26 18.20
N GLU A 88 -1.04 8.07 19.10
CA GLU A 88 0.41 8.27 19.24
C GLU A 88 1.06 7.20 20.17
N ASP A 89 0.86 5.93 19.85
CA ASP A 89 1.39 4.81 20.65
C ASP A 89 2.88 4.51 20.39
N THR A 90 3.33 4.73 19.15
CA THR A 90 4.70 4.48 18.70
C THR A 90 5.27 5.73 18.03
N PRO A 91 6.48 6.18 18.37
CA PRO A 91 7.16 7.25 17.65
C PRO A 91 7.27 6.93 16.16
N HIS A 92 7.12 7.95 15.33
CA HIS A 92 7.38 7.86 13.90
C HIS A 92 8.24 9.04 13.49
N GLU A 93 9.20 8.78 12.61
CA GLU A 93 10.18 9.75 12.16
C GLU A 93 10.07 9.90 10.65
N ASN A 94 10.29 11.13 10.20
CA ASN A 94 10.25 11.50 8.81
C ASN A 94 11.61 11.97 8.32
N LEU A 95 11.77 11.93 7.00
CA LEU A 95 12.79 12.73 6.35
C LEU A 95 12.51 14.21 6.66
N PRO A 96 13.54 15.04 6.91
CA PRO A 96 13.34 16.44 7.29
C PRO A 96 12.52 17.21 6.25
N GLY A 97 11.46 17.88 6.70
CA GLY A 97 10.55 18.67 5.84
C GLY A 97 9.42 17.87 5.19
N SER A 98 9.18 16.63 5.61
CA SER A 98 8.09 15.81 5.06
C SER A 98 6.72 16.13 5.65
N HIS A 99 5.70 16.00 4.82
CA HIS A 99 4.30 16.00 5.18
C HIS A 99 3.81 14.57 5.33
N TRP A 100 3.20 14.25 6.47
CA TRP A 100 2.69 12.91 6.72
C TRP A 100 1.19 12.81 6.45
N LEU A 101 0.84 12.27 5.28
CA LEU A 101 -0.53 11.96 4.88
C LEU A 101 -0.86 10.52 5.30
N ALA A 102 -0.94 10.28 6.61
CA ALA A 102 -1.10 8.95 7.17
C ALA A 102 -2.31 8.21 6.59
N ASN A 103 -2.17 6.89 6.43
CA ASN A 103 -3.21 5.96 5.94
C ASN A 103 -3.65 6.17 4.48
N THR A 104 -3.24 7.25 3.81
CA THR A 104 -3.67 7.53 2.43
C THR A 104 -3.09 6.57 1.40
N GLY A 105 -2.11 5.74 1.77
CA GLY A 105 -1.64 4.65 0.93
C GLY A 105 -2.46 3.36 1.03
N ASP A 106 -3.49 3.30 1.89
CA ASP A 106 -4.37 2.13 1.94
C ASP A 106 -5.03 1.89 0.57
N GLY A 107 -5.20 0.61 0.23
CA GLY A 107 -5.70 0.20 -1.08
C GLY A 107 -7.11 0.70 -1.35
N GLU A 108 -7.96 0.61 -0.33
CA GLU A 108 -9.31 1.15 -0.33
C GLU A 108 -9.38 2.33 0.63
N LEU A 109 -9.74 3.50 0.10
CA LEU A 109 -9.99 4.69 0.89
C LEU A 109 -11.48 5.00 0.88
N THR A 110 -12.03 5.32 2.04
CA THR A 110 -13.36 5.95 2.10
C THR A 110 -13.31 7.33 1.42
N PRO A 111 -14.46 7.90 1.00
CA PRO A 111 -14.48 9.24 0.40
C PRO A 111 -13.73 10.29 1.23
N GLN A 112 -13.92 10.30 2.55
CA GLN A 112 -13.24 11.24 3.44
C GLN A 112 -11.70 11.11 3.42
N TRP A 113 -11.18 9.88 3.32
CA TRP A 113 -9.72 9.66 3.19
C TRP A 113 -9.20 10.03 1.79
N GLN A 114 -10.03 9.91 0.75
CA GLN A 114 -9.70 10.39 -0.59
C GLN A 114 -9.64 11.91 -0.65
N ASP A 115 -10.61 12.59 -0.01
CA ASP A 115 -10.65 14.04 0.11
C ASP A 115 -9.44 14.54 0.92
N TYR A 116 -9.15 13.91 2.07
CA TYR A 116 -7.97 14.22 2.87
C TYR A 116 -6.65 14.14 2.07
N PHE A 117 -6.48 13.10 1.24
CA PHE A 117 -5.31 13.00 0.37
C PHE A 117 -5.28 14.11 -0.68
N THR A 118 -6.39 14.31 -1.39
CA THR A 118 -6.51 15.25 -2.50
C THR A 118 -6.34 16.70 -2.05
N ASP A 119 -7.01 17.08 -0.98
CA ASP A 119 -6.98 18.45 -0.44
C ASP A 119 -5.61 18.81 0.11
N ASN A 120 -4.95 17.88 0.81
CA ASN A 120 -3.58 18.13 1.27
C ASN A 120 -2.61 18.26 0.10
N LEU A 121 -2.64 17.35 -0.89
CA LEU A 121 -1.76 17.51 -2.06
C LEU A 121 -2.01 18.83 -2.78
N LYS A 122 -3.27 19.21 -3.00
CA LYS A 122 -3.63 20.49 -3.62
C LYS A 122 -3.12 21.67 -2.81
N LYS A 123 -3.30 21.65 -1.48
CA LYS A 123 -2.80 22.70 -0.58
C LYS A 123 -1.27 22.81 -0.63
N LEU A 124 -0.57 21.70 -0.49
CA LEU A 124 0.90 21.64 -0.45
C LEU A 124 1.54 22.08 -1.76
N THR A 125 0.92 21.73 -2.88
CA THR A 125 1.37 22.11 -4.22
C THR A 125 0.84 23.47 -4.68
N ALA A 126 0.08 24.18 -3.85
CA ALA A 126 -0.67 25.38 -4.24
C ALA A 126 -1.54 25.17 -5.50
N GLY A 127 -1.97 23.94 -5.75
CA GLY A 127 -2.74 23.52 -6.92
C GLY A 127 -1.92 23.30 -8.19
N ASP A 128 -0.59 23.41 -8.15
CA ASP A 128 0.28 23.16 -9.30
C ASP A 128 0.56 21.65 -9.48
N PRO A 129 0.04 21.00 -10.54
CA PRO A 129 0.28 19.58 -10.78
C PRO A 129 1.72 19.26 -11.22
N THR A 130 2.54 20.27 -11.52
CA THR A 130 3.93 20.11 -11.94
C THR A 130 4.93 20.15 -10.79
N GLN A 131 4.51 20.63 -9.60
CA GLN A 131 5.30 20.60 -8.38
C GLN A 131 5.81 19.17 -8.11
N PRO A 132 7.13 18.95 -8.01
CA PRO A 132 7.67 17.63 -7.75
C PRO A 132 7.24 17.07 -6.40
N LEU A 133 6.81 15.80 -6.40
CA LEU A 133 6.38 15.05 -5.21
C LEU A 133 7.21 13.78 -5.08
N VAL A 134 7.76 13.53 -3.90
CA VAL A 134 8.41 12.25 -3.55
C VAL A 134 7.51 11.56 -2.53
N PHE A 135 6.99 10.39 -2.89
CA PHE A 135 6.21 9.57 -1.96
C PHE A 135 7.11 8.48 -1.37
N TYR A 136 6.96 8.26 -0.06
CA TYR A 136 7.71 7.23 0.65
C TYR A 136 6.91 6.64 1.82
N CYS A 137 7.44 5.56 2.37
CA CYS A 137 6.89 4.83 3.51
C CYS A 137 8.07 4.19 4.26
N ARG A 138 8.06 2.88 4.44
CA ARG A 138 9.19 2.04 4.88
C ARG A 138 9.58 1.07 3.75
N SER A 139 10.65 0.32 3.92
CA SER A 139 11.00 -0.75 2.99
C SER A 139 9.87 -1.78 2.91
N ASP A 140 9.72 -2.35 1.71
CA ASP A 140 8.67 -3.33 1.38
C ASP A 140 7.26 -2.83 1.73
N CYS A 141 6.98 -1.54 1.50
CA CYS A 141 5.68 -0.94 1.78
C CYS A 141 4.91 -0.58 0.50
N TRP A 142 3.77 -1.24 0.30
CA TRP A 142 2.86 -0.96 -0.80
C TRP A 142 2.03 0.32 -0.63
N LEU A 143 2.01 0.93 0.56
CA LEU A 143 1.23 2.15 0.80
C LEU A 143 1.77 3.33 -0.03
N SER A 144 3.10 3.49 -0.12
CA SER A 144 3.70 4.52 -0.97
C SER A 144 3.48 4.24 -2.45
N TRP A 145 3.52 2.96 -2.87
CA TRP A 145 3.18 2.57 -4.24
C TRP A 145 1.74 2.98 -4.61
N ASN A 146 0.78 2.68 -3.74
CA ASN A 146 -0.63 3.06 -3.93
C ASN A 146 -0.79 4.59 -3.97
N ALA A 147 -0.13 5.31 -3.07
CA ALA A 147 -0.20 6.77 -3.01
C ALA A 147 0.34 7.43 -4.28
N VAL A 148 1.45 6.94 -4.83
CA VAL A 148 1.99 7.42 -6.11
C VAL A 148 1.00 7.20 -7.24
N LYS A 149 0.44 5.98 -7.35
CA LYS A 149 -0.58 5.66 -8.36
C LYS A 149 -1.79 6.59 -8.23
N ARG A 150 -2.22 6.88 -7.00
CA ARG A 150 -3.32 7.81 -6.73
C ARG A 150 -3.00 9.23 -7.15
N ALA A 151 -1.81 9.74 -6.82
CA ALA A 151 -1.34 11.06 -7.26
C ALA A 151 -1.24 11.17 -8.80
N ALA A 152 -0.77 10.10 -9.47
CA ALA A 152 -0.75 10.04 -10.93
C ALA A 152 -2.16 10.13 -11.53
N THR A 153 -3.12 9.44 -10.91
CA THR A 153 -4.55 9.47 -11.31
C THR A 153 -5.16 10.85 -11.12
N LEU A 154 -4.74 11.60 -10.09
CA LEU A 154 -5.12 13.01 -9.88
C LEU A 154 -4.47 13.99 -10.86
N GLY A 155 -3.53 13.53 -11.69
CA GLY A 155 -2.92 14.31 -12.76
C GLY A 155 -1.60 14.99 -12.42
N TYR A 156 -1.02 14.73 -11.25
CA TYR A 156 0.35 15.17 -10.91
C TYR A 156 1.37 14.61 -11.90
N LYS A 157 2.32 15.44 -12.33
CA LYS A 157 3.21 15.16 -13.46
C LYS A 157 4.59 14.70 -13.06
N THR A 158 5.10 15.22 -11.95
CA THR A 158 6.48 14.97 -11.51
C THR A 158 6.45 14.15 -10.23
N LEU A 159 6.37 12.83 -10.39
CA LEU A 159 6.24 11.89 -9.28
C LEU A 159 7.52 11.08 -9.12
N TYR A 160 8.03 11.05 -7.90
CA TYR A 160 9.12 10.18 -7.48
C TYR A 160 8.63 9.22 -6.43
N TRP A 161 9.16 8.00 -6.48
CA TRP A 161 8.88 6.97 -5.48
C TRP A 161 10.20 6.59 -4.80
N TYR A 162 10.32 6.91 -3.52
CA TYR A 162 11.44 6.49 -2.69
C TYR A 162 11.04 5.21 -1.96
N ARG A 163 11.20 4.07 -2.64
CA ARG A 163 10.58 2.80 -2.27
C ARG A 163 11.02 2.24 -0.92
N ASP A 164 12.27 2.45 -0.56
CA ASP A 164 12.87 1.93 0.68
C ASP A 164 12.66 2.88 1.87
N GLY A 165 12.18 4.09 1.58
CA GLY A 165 11.65 5.02 2.57
C GLY A 165 12.59 5.34 3.72
N VAL A 166 11.99 5.59 4.89
CA VAL A 166 12.74 6.03 6.08
C VAL A 166 13.79 5.02 6.53
N ASP A 167 13.57 3.72 6.27
CA ASP A 167 14.50 2.66 6.68
C ASP A 167 15.86 2.80 5.96
N ALA A 168 15.85 3.03 4.63
CA ALA A 168 17.07 3.27 3.86
C ALA A 168 17.72 4.62 4.18
N TRP A 169 16.91 5.64 4.49
CA TRP A 169 17.42 6.96 4.89
C TRP A 169 18.18 6.89 6.22
N GLN A 170 17.61 6.20 7.21
CA GLN A 170 18.25 5.95 8.50
C GLN A 170 19.48 5.05 8.36
N ALA A 171 19.43 4.01 7.52
CA ALA A 171 20.59 3.15 7.26
C ALA A 171 21.78 3.91 6.65
N ALA A 172 21.52 5.01 5.93
CA ALA A 172 22.53 5.93 5.43
C ALA A 172 23.04 6.93 6.48
N ASN A 173 22.60 6.84 7.74
CA ASN A 173 22.90 7.76 8.85
C ASN A 173 22.50 9.23 8.57
N LEU A 174 21.44 9.43 7.80
CA LEU A 174 20.91 10.74 7.48
C LEU A 174 19.95 11.24 8.58
N PRO A 175 19.84 12.56 8.80
CA PRO A 175 19.03 13.11 9.88
C PRO A 175 17.54 12.84 9.65
N VAL A 176 16.80 12.60 10.73
CA VAL A 176 15.36 12.42 10.74
C VAL A 176 14.71 13.37 11.75
N THR A 177 13.41 13.60 11.60
CA THR A 177 12.63 14.47 12.49
C THR A 177 11.39 13.76 13.01
N PRO A 178 11.01 13.93 14.29
CA PRO A 178 9.74 13.42 14.80
C PRO A 178 8.57 13.89 13.94
N ALA A 179 7.67 12.98 13.59
CA ALA A 179 6.57 13.22 12.68
C ALA A 179 5.22 13.24 13.40
N ARG A 180 4.33 14.11 12.93
CA ARG A 180 2.89 14.08 13.24
C ARG A 180 2.11 14.06 11.92
N PRO A 181 1.02 13.29 11.83
CA PRO A 181 0.16 13.33 10.65
C PRO A 181 -0.39 14.73 10.42
N GLU A 182 -0.57 15.11 9.15
CA GLU A 182 -1.37 16.28 8.81
C GLU A 182 -2.79 16.09 9.39
N PRO A 183 -3.42 17.14 9.94
CA PRO A 183 -4.73 17.01 10.59
C PRO A 183 -5.78 16.40 9.65
N PHE A 184 -6.44 15.34 10.11
CA PHE A 184 -7.59 14.77 9.43
C PHE A 184 -8.85 15.59 9.78
N PRO A 185 -9.69 15.96 8.80
CA PRO A 185 -10.84 16.85 8.99
C PRO A 185 -11.99 16.22 9.78
#